data_AF-A0A9D0XY43-F1
#
_entry.id   AF-A0A9D0XY43-F1
#
_cell.length_a   1.000
_cell.length_b   1.000
_cell.length_c   1.000
_cell.angle_alpha   90.00
_cell.angle_beta   90.00
_cell.angle_gamma   90.00
#
_symmetry.space_group_name_H-M   'P 1'
#
loop_
_entity.id
_entity.type
_entity.pdbx_description
1 polymer ?
#
loop_
_entity_poly.entity_id
_entity_poly.type
_entity_poly.pdbx_seq_one_letter_code
_entity_poly.pdbx_strand_id
1 'polypeptide(L)' 'MKANRSIGCNVTECRFHAKSEPLCSLDNIQVSRNGKSTAQEEHDTECASFEKE' A
#
# COMPACT_ATOMS: atom_id res chain seq x y z
N MET A 1 -0.90 -5.39 15.00
CA MET A 1 -1.31 -5.93 13.68
C MET A 1 -0.30 -6.98 13.24
N LYS A 2 -0.72 -8.04 12.53
CA LYS A 2 0.21 -9.03 11.98
C LYS A 2 0.96 -8.39 10.81
N ALA A 3 2.27 -8.23 10.89
CA ALA A 3 3.06 -7.69 9.78
C ALA A 3 3.20 -8.74 8.66
N ASN A 4 2.82 -8.37 7.45
CA ASN A 4 3.08 -9.15 6.25
C ASN A 4 4.49 -8.80 5.73
N ARG A 5 5.42 -9.74 5.88
CA ARG A 5 6.83 -9.58 5.48
C ARG A 5 7.04 -9.49 3.97
N SER A 6 6.02 -9.76 3.18
CA SER A 6 6.06 -9.68 1.72
C SER A 6 5.53 -8.36 1.17
N ILE A 7 4.98 -7.47 2.02
CA ILE A 7 4.39 -6.21 1.58
C ILE A 7 4.95 -5.06 2.43
N GLY A 8 5.84 -4.27 1.85
CA GLY A 8 6.36 -3.05 2.47
C GLY A 8 5.29 -1.96 2.54
N CYS A 9 5.26 -1.21 3.65
CA CYS A 9 4.43 -0.01 3.76
C CYS A 9 5.16 0.99 4.63
N ASN A 10 5.53 2.15 4.05
CA ASN A 10 6.17 3.24 4.79
C ASN A 10 5.18 4.34 5.20
N VAL A 11 3.92 4.22 4.77
CA VAL A 11 2.87 5.22 5.00
C VAL A 11 2.28 4.99 6.39
N THR A 12 2.76 5.74 7.38
CA THR A 12 2.38 5.53 8.78
C THR A 12 0.92 5.86 9.09
N GLU A 13 0.28 6.71 8.29
CA GLU A 13 -1.15 7.04 8.33
C GLU A 13 -2.03 5.98 7.65
N CYS A 14 -1.43 4.96 7.02
CA CYS A 14 -2.19 3.82 6.53
C CYS A 14 -2.74 3.04 7.72
N ARG A 15 -4.06 2.80 7.70
CA ARG A 15 -4.78 1.97 8.65
C ARG A 15 -4.18 0.57 8.77
N PHE A 16 -3.61 0.04 7.69
CA PHE A 16 -3.01 -1.28 7.62
C PHE A 16 -1.49 -1.28 7.86
N HIS A 17 -0.89 -0.15 8.21
CA HIS A 17 0.53 -0.11 8.57
C HIS A 17 0.76 -0.91 9.86
N ALA A 18 1.79 -1.77 9.90
CA ALA A 18 2.09 -2.63 11.05
C ALA A 18 2.50 -1.84 12.32
N LYS A 19 2.80 -0.55 12.17
CA LYS A 19 3.23 0.46 13.17
C LYS A 19 4.56 0.18 13.85
N SER A 20 4.87 -1.08 14.15
CA SER A 20 6.14 -1.50 14.73
C SER A 20 7.27 -1.61 13.70
N GLU A 21 6.93 -1.85 12.44
CA GLU A 21 7.87 -2.08 11.33
C GLU A 21 7.29 -1.48 10.04
N PRO A 22 8.13 -1.15 9.03
CA PRO A 22 7.72 -0.57 7.74
C PRO A 22 7.03 -1.59 6.81
N LEU A 23 6.01 -2.27 7.32
CA LEU A 23 5.30 -3.36 6.67
C LEU A 23 3.80 -3.11 6.69
N CYS A 24 3.10 -3.62 5.67
CA CYS A 24 1.65 -3.68 5.65
C CYS A 24 1.16 -4.89 6.47
N SER A 25 -0.07 -4.83 6.98
CA SER A 25 -0.70 -5.95 7.68
C SER A 25 -1.67 -6.77 6.83
N LEU A 26 -1.95 -6.32 5.60
CA LEU A 26 -2.81 -7.04 4.66
C LEU A 26 -2.07 -8.25 4.11
N ASP A 27 -2.80 -9.35 3.88
CA ASP A 27 -2.24 -10.52 3.20
C ASP A 27 -2.06 -10.27 1.68
N ASN A 28 -2.87 -9.37 1.09
CA ASN A 28 -2.77 -8.92 -0.30
C ASN A 28 -3.08 -7.41 -0.44
N ILE A 29 -2.57 -6.77 -1.49
CA ILE A 29 -2.92 -5.39 -1.86
C ILE A 29 -3.48 -5.33 -3.29
N GLN A 30 -4.28 -4.32 -3.56
CA GLN A 30 -4.70 -3.94 -4.89
C GLN A 30 -3.89 -2.71 -5.33
N VAL A 31 -3.36 -2.75 -6.55
CA VAL A 31 -2.66 -1.63 -7.17
C VAL A 31 -3.56 -1.07 -8.28
N SER A 32 -3.77 0.24 -8.29
CA SER A 32 -4.58 0.98 -9.27
C SER A 32 -3.71 1.94 -10.06
N ARG A 33 -4.27 2.47 -11.14
CA ARG A 33 -3.70 3.60 -11.91
C ARG A 33 -4.16 4.91 -11.29
N ASN A 34 -3.29 5.92 -11.25
CA ASN A 34 -3.60 7.26 -10.68
C ASN A 34 -4.35 8.19 -11.67
N GLY A 35 -5.47 7.74 -12.22
CA GLY A 35 -6.28 8.55 -13.15
C GLY A 35 -5.79 8.58 -14.60
N LYS A 36 -4.66 7.95 -14.92
CA LYS A 36 -4.26 7.65 -16.32
C LYS A 36 -4.99 6.39 -16.83
N SER A 37 -5.33 6.40 -18.13
CA SER A 37 -5.93 5.24 -18.80
C SER A 37 -4.94 4.08 -18.97
N THR A 38 -3.64 4.36 -19.05
CA THR A 38 -2.57 3.35 -19.08
C THR A 38 -1.40 3.83 -18.23
N ALA A 39 -0.92 2.99 -17.32
CA ALA A 39 0.31 3.26 -16.57
C ALA A 39 1.54 2.98 -17.46
N GLN A 40 2.49 3.89 -17.45
CA GLN A 40 3.76 3.79 -18.17
C GLN A 40 4.95 3.85 -17.22
N GLU A 41 4.79 4.59 -16.12
CA GLU A 41 5.81 4.78 -15.09
C GLU A 41 5.29 4.30 -13.72
N GLU A 42 6.18 4.02 -12.77
CA GLU A 42 5.80 3.53 -11.44
C GLU A 42 4.84 4.50 -10.74
N HIS A 43 5.09 5.80 -10.86
CA HIS A 43 4.25 6.84 -10.27
C HIS A 43 2.85 6.92 -10.88
N ASP A 44 2.59 6.24 -12.00
CA ASP A 44 1.25 6.11 -12.56
C ASP A 44 0.40 5.10 -11.79
N THR A 45 1.00 4.39 -10.84
CA THR A 45 0.35 3.40 -10.00
C THR A 45 0.31 3.80 -8.53
N GLU A 46 -0.74 3.38 -7.84
CA GLU A 46 -0.96 3.66 -6.43
C GLU A 46 -1.57 2.46 -5.71
N CYS A 47 -1.37 2.38 -4.40
CA CYS A 47 -2.00 1.35 -3.57
C CYS A 47 -3.49 1.67 -3.39
N ALA A 48 -4.35 0.94 -4.10
CA ALA A 48 -5.82 1.08 -4.01
C ALA A 48 -6.41 0.47 -2.74
N SER A 49 -5.62 -0.29 -1.99
CA SER A 49 -5.99 -0.81 -0.67
C SER A 49 -5.66 0.16 0.47
N PHE A 50 -5.13 1.35 0.17
CA PHE A 50 -4.85 2.35 1.19
C PHE A 50 -6.15 2.85 1.83
N GLU A 51 -6.18 2.85 3.16
CA GLU A 51 -7.22 3.49 3.95
C GLU A 51 -6.51 4.35 5.00
N LYS A 52 -6.95 5.59 5.18
CA LYS A 52 -6.42 6.47 6.22
C LYS A 52 -6.98 6.04 7.58
N GLU A 53 -6.12 5.95 8.60
CA GLU A 53 -6.50 5.72 10.00
C GLU A 53 -7.28 6.91 10.59
#